data_AF-A0A8J8NMX7-F1
#
_entry.id   AF-A0A8J8NMX7-F1
#
_cell.length_a   1.000
_cell.length_b   1.000
_cell.length_c   1.000
_cell.angle_alpha   90.00
_cell.angle_beta   90.00
_cell.angle_gamma   90.00
#
_symmetry.space_group_name_H-M   'P 1'
#
loop_
_entity.id
_entity.type
_entity.pdbx_description
1 polymer ?
#
loop_
_entity_poly.entity_id
_entity_poly.type
_entity_poly.pdbx_seq_one_letter_code
_entity_poly.pdbx_strand_id
1 'polypeptide(L)'
;MQLGEYFSHYNHQIQMSGIPAYINSLLWGKNADYFREPLRASAPCISFFAMQVVRFILILALIAIWGLNFYINVKKCFMYLNFWALTFTLLYMLCIFTSSGRQVIERQLHALNKLEDADKSSGWKRAVFFHSTAWPLVVTSVVLFSVYLRQDQLCATQLDFGFAEWRRDVVFIATYFPIFVLTIDLGMNKLVISHKHIITTLFIFLAYLFGAWVGQQIQRRPIYAAHLAFKRDFTNDYDYSDVRHKNYDGQNLIDFTYCKDSYLHDHWVHVPGGDDDNFYVVDWSKNLWKTLGLGLGTLVATHLVLTLLTQLRWASYSKGEKKEEGLLSNAGGPLVQQQ
;
A
#
# COMPACT_ATOMS: atom_id res chain seq x y z
N MET A 1 41.30 28.42 -5.52
CA MET A 1 41.17 27.25 -4.63
C MET A 1 39.83 26.60 -4.92
N GLN A 2 39.86 25.35 -5.36
CA GLN A 2 38.82 24.70 -6.15
C GLN A 2 37.71 24.11 -5.26
N LEU A 3 36.45 24.45 -5.56
CA LEU A 3 35.25 23.80 -5.00
C LEU A 3 35.18 22.27 -5.31
N GLY A 4 36.03 21.77 -6.21
CA GLY A 4 36.13 20.35 -6.55
C GLY A 4 36.80 19.48 -5.49
N GLU A 5 37.75 20.01 -4.72
CA GLU A 5 38.46 19.21 -3.70
C GLU A 5 37.65 19.04 -2.40
N TYR A 6 36.71 19.96 -2.13
CA TYR A 6 35.86 19.90 -0.93
C TYR A 6 34.82 18.77 -1.00
N PHE A 7 34.39 18.36 -2.20
CA PHE A 7 33.45 17.24 -2.37
C PHE A 7 34.15 15.87 -2.39
N SER A 8 35.42 15.81 -2.81
CA SER A 8 36.21 14.56 -2.80
C SER A 8 36.43 14.03 -1.37
N HIS A 9 36.68 14.94 -0.41
CA HIS A 9 36.99 14.54 0.96
C HIS A 9 35.77 14.11 1.79
N TYR A 10 34.54 14.45 1.37
CA TYR A 10 33.30 14.04 2.04
C TYR A 10 32.67 12.76 1.46
N ASN A 11 33.14 12.27 0.31
CA ASN A 11 32.56 11.11 -0.36
C ASN A 11 33.02 9.76 0.22
N HIS A 12 34.07 9.74 1.06
CA HIS A 12 34.63 8.48 1.56
C HIS A 12 34.01 7.93 2.86
N GLN A 13 33.08 8.65 3.50
CA GLN A 13 32.57 8.25 4.83
C GLN A 13 31.05 8.26 5.04
N ILE A 14 30.26 8.37 3.96
CA ILE A 14 28.82 8.07 4.03
C ILE A 14 28.54 6.78 3.26
N GLN A 15 29.23 5.69 3.63
CA GLN A 15 28.62 4.37 3.46
C GLN A 15 27.36 4.36 4.33
N MET A 16 26.22 4.64 3.70
CA MET A 16 24.93 4.72 4.39
C MET A 16 24.66 3.38 5.12
N SER A 17 24.88 3.40 6.43
CA SER A 17 24.75 2.29 7.39
C SER A 17 23.29 1.84 7.63
N GLY A 18 22.37 2.12 6.72
CA GLY A 18 20.93 1.97 6.98
C GLY A 18 20.34 0.61 6.62
N ILE A 19 20.94 -0.14 5.70
CA ILE A 19 20.41 -1.44 5.26
C ILE A 19 21.58 -2.44 5.23
N PRO A 20 21.52 -3.53 6.03
CA PRO A 20 22.53 -4.57 6.00
C PRO A 20 22.81 -5.07 4.58
N ALA A 21 24.08 -5.28 4.23
CA ALA A 21 24.51 -5.67 2.90
C ALA A 21 23.78 -6.93 2.38
N TYR A 22 23.41 -7.85 3.27
CA TYR A 22 22.64 -9.05 2.93
C TYR A 22 21.18 -8.75 2.49
N ILE A 23 20.52 -7.77 3.11
CA ILE A 23 19.16 -7.36 2.70
C ILE A 23 19.22 -6.69 1.33
N ASN A 24 20.24 -5.86 1.12
CA ASN A 24 20.46 -5.19 -0.15
C ASN A 24 20.75 -6.23 -1.27
N SER A 25 21.57 -7.25 -1.01
CA SER A 25 21.82 -8.31 -1.99
C SER A 25 20.60 -9.20 -2.23
N LEU A 26 19.76 -9.45 -1.23
CA LEU A 26 18.52 -10.22 -1.38
C LEU A 26 17.48 -9.47 -2.24
N LEU A 27 17.25 -8.19 -1.93
CA LEU A 27 16.24 -7.37 -2.63
C LEU A 27 16.62 -7.10 -4.08
N TRP A 28 17.90 -6.82 -4.33
CA TRP A 28 18.34 -6.29 -5.62
C TRP A 28 19.21 -7.29 -6.41
N GLY A 29 19.92 -8.20 -5.75
CA GLY A 29 20.84 -9.17 -6.37
C GLY A 29 22.08 -8.54 -7.03
N LYS A 30 22.83 -9.35 -7.78
CA LYS A 30 23.99 -8.88 -8.60
C LYS A 30 23.57 -8.09 -9.85
N ASN A 31 22.32 -8.25 -10.29
CA ASN A 31 21.80 -7.59 -11.50
C ASN A 31 21.19 -6.22 -11.15
N ALA A 32 22.05 -5.27 -10.77
CA ALA A 32 21.69 -3.86 -10.69
C ALA A 32 21.32 -3.25 -12.06
N ASP A 33 21.37 -4.04 -13.15
CA ASP A 33 20.95 -3.67 -14.50
C ASP A 33 19.48 -3.23 -14.54
N TYR A 34 18.65 -3.79 -13.65
CA TYR A 34 17.27 -3.35 -13.41
C TYR A 34 17.16 -1.90 -12.91
N PHE A 35 18.25 -1.26 -12.49
CA PHE A 35 18.31 0.19 -12.23
C PHE A 35 18.97 0.97 -13.35
N ARG A 36 19.91 0.38 -14.09
CA ARG A 36 20.63 1.06 -15.17
C ARG A 36 19.69 1.43 -16.31
N GLU A 37 18.81 0.51 -16.70
CA GLU A 37 17.91 0.74 -17.83
C GLU A 37 16.70 1.62 -17.49
N PRO A 38 16.03 1.49 -16.33
CA PRO A 38 14.93 2.39 -15.99
C PRO A 38 15.38 3.82 -15.74
N LEU A 39 16.59 4.09 -15.25
CA LEU A 39 17.10 5.47 -15.19
C LEU A 39 17.17 6.13 -16.58
N ARG A 40 17.52 5.35 -17.63
CA ARG A 40 17.47 5.80 -19.04
C ARG A 40 16.04 5.92 -19.57
N ALA A 41 15.19 4.93 -19.31
CA ALA A 41 13.84 4.84 -19.91
C ALA A 41 12.73 5.59 -19.13
N SER A 42 12.96 5.98 -17.88
CA SER A 42 11.95 6.62 -17.01
C SER A 42 11.75 8.11 -17.30
N ALA A 43 11.96 8.57 -18.54
CA ALA A 43 11.59 9.93 -18.92
C ALA A 43 10.12 10.18 -18.52
N PRO A 44 9.87 11.17 -17.64
CA PRO A 44 8.51 11.46 -17.19
C PRO A 44 7.66 11.83 -18.40
N CYS A 45 6.41 11.36 -18.44
CA CYS A 45 5.50 11.69 -19.55
C CYS A 45 5.08 13.17 -19.53
N ILE A 46 5.32 13.85 -18.41
CA ILE A 46 4.95 15.23 -18.11
C ILE A 46 6.16 16.00 -17.59
N SER A 47 6.06 17.34 -17.53
CA SER A 47 7.13 18.15 -16.94
C SER A 47 7.40 17.73 -15.48
N PHE A 48 8.67 17.77 -15.10
CA PHE A 48 9.09 17.42 -13.73
C PHE A 48 8.34 18.24 -12.68
N PHE A 49 8.18 19.55 -12.94
CA PHE A 49 7.45 20.46 -12.06
C PHE A 49 5.99 20.02 -11.87
N ALA A 50 5.26 19.75 -12.96
CA ALA A 50 3.86 19.31 -12.87
C ALA A 50 3.74 17.99 -12.08
N MET A 51 4.66 17.05 -12.31
CA MET A 51 4.70 15.79 -11.55
C MET A 51 4.89 16.02 -10.04
N GLN A 52 5.79 16.93 -9.64
CA GLN A 52 5.99 17.25 -8.23
C GLN A 52 4.77 17.91 -7.60
N VAL A 53 4.14 18.85 -8.31
CA VAL A 53 2.92 19.51 -7.82
C VAL A 53 1.81 18.48 -7.60
N VAL A 54 1.58 17.57 -8.56
CA VAL A 54 0.57 16.50 -8.41
C VAL A 54 0.91 15.61 -7.21
N ARG A 55 2.15 15.14 -7.09
CA ARG A 55 2.57 14.30 -5.95
C ARG A 55 2.40 15.01 -4.61
N PHE A 56 2.75 16.29 -4.53
CA PHE A 56 2.59 17.08 -3.31
C PHE A 56 1.13 17.15 -2.87
N ILE A 57 0.21 17.43 -3.81
CA ILE A 57 -1.24 17.44 -3.53
C ILE A 57 -1.71 16.05 -3.04
N LEU A 58 -1.28 14.97 -3.71
CA LEU A 58 -1.63 13.61 -3.31
C LEU A 58 -1.07 13.24 -1.93
N ILE A 59 0.13 13.69 -1.57
CA ILE A 59 0.73 13.50 -0.24
C ILE A 59 -0.10 14.19 0.83
N LEU A 60 -0.51 15.45 0.61
CA LEU A 60 -1.35 16.17 1.57
C LEU A 60 -2.69 15.46 1.79
N ALA A 61 -3.32 14.99 0.71
CA ALA A 61 -4.55 14.22 0.80
C ALA A 61 -4.36 12.89 1.56
N LEU A 62 -3.27 12.15 1.27
CA LEU A 62 -2.93 10.92 1.98
C LEU A 62 -2.68 11.15 3.47
N ILE A 63 -1.98 12.23 3.85
CA ILE A 63 -1.75 12.59 5.26
C ILE A 63 -3.07 12.87 5.97
N ALA A 64 -3.97 13.63 5.35
CA ALA A 64 -5.29 13.92 5.92
C ALA A 64 -6.11 12.64 6.14
N ILE A 65 -6.19 11.77 5.12
CA ILE A 65 -6.91 10.49 5.20
C ILE A 65 -6.26 9.56 6.22
N TRP A 66 -4.94 9.51 6.27
CA TRP A 66 -4.18 8.71 7.24
C TRP A 66 -4.45 9.18 8.67
N GLY A 67 -4.42 10.50 8.92
CA GLY A 67 -4.73 11.08 10.22
C GLY A 67 -6.16 10.82 10.67
N LEU A 68 -7.15 10.97 9.78
CA LEU A 68 -8.55 10.66 10.07
C LEU A 68 -8.77 9.16 10.34
N ASN A 69 -8.18 8.29 9.52
CA ASN A 69 -8.27 6.84 9.72
C ASN A 69 -7.61 6.42 11.04
N PHE A 70 -6.44 6.98 11.37
CA PHE A 70 -5.77 6.74 12.64
C PHE A 70 -6.61 7.22 13.82
N TYR A 71 -7.19 8.42 13.74
CA TYR A 71 -8.03 8.99 14.78
C TYR A 71 -9.25 8.11 15.09
N ILE A 72 -9.98 7.70 14.05
CA ILE A 72 -11.20 6.88 14.20
C ILE A 72 -10.86 5.48 14.71
N ASN A 73 -9.76 4.91 14.21
CA ASN A 73 -9.37 3.54 14.50
C ASN A 73 -8.21 3.45 15.50
N VAL A 74 -7.97 4.42 16.38
CA VAL A 74 -6.75 4.43 17.22
C VAL A 74 -6.53 3.14 18.01
N LYS A 75 -7.61 2.48 18.46
CA LYS A 75 -7.57 1.20 19.19
C LYS A 75 -7.38 -0.03 18.28
N LYS A 76 -7.62 0.11 16.97
CA LYS A 76 -7.72 -1.00 16.00
C LYS A 76 -6.89 -0.79 14.72
N CYS A 77 -6.22 0.35 14.55
CA CYS A 77 -5.59 0.77 13.29
C CYS A 77 -4.50 -0.20 12.85
N PHE A 78 -3.68 -0.67 13.80
CA PHE A 78 -2.63 -1.66 13.53
C PHE A 78 -3.15 -3.03 13.09
N MET A 79 -4.44 -3.30 13.28
CA MET A 79 -5.06 -4.55 12.87
C MET A 79 -5.62 -4.49 11.45
N TYR A 80 -5.98 -3.30 10.96
CA TYR A 80 -6.56 -3.18 9.62
C TYR A 80 -5.51 -3.04 8.53
N LEU A 81 -5.61 -3.91 7.52
CA LEU A 81 -4.77 -3.93 6.33
C LEU A 81 -4.87 -2.62 5.54
N ASN A 82 -6.04 -1.97 5.51
CA ASN A 82 -6.20 -0.70 4.81
C ASN A 82 -5.32 0.41 5.42
N PHE A 83 -5.13 0.42 6.74
CA PHE A 83 -4.24 1.35 7.42
C PHE A 83 -2.78 1.11 7.01
N TRP A 84 -2.34 -0.15 6.96
CA TRP A 84 -0.99 -0.49 6.50
C TRP A 84 -0.79 -0.21 5.02
N ALA A 85 -1.76 -0.56 4.17
CA ALA A 85 -1.73 -0.27 2.74
C ALA A 85 -1.65 1.25 2.48
N LEU A 86 -2.40 2.06 3.23
CA LEU A 86 -2.35 3.52 3.19
C LEU A 86 -0.99 4.03 3.68
N THR A 87 -0.45 3.47 4.77
CA THR A 87 0.87 3.84 5.32
C THR A 87 2.00 3.56 4.31
N PHE A 88 2.02 2.38 3.70
CA PHE A 88 3.01 2.03 2.67
C PHE A 88 2.87 2.93 1.43
N THR A 89 1.64 3.29 1.05
CA THR A 89 1.39 4.24 -0.05
C THR A 89 1.90 5.65 0.28
N LEU A 90 1.69 6.13 1.52
CA LEU A 90 2.23 7.42 1.97
C LEU A 90 3.76 7.42 2.01
N LEU A 91 4.37 6.38 2.57
CA LEU A 91 5.83 6.22 2.60
C LEU A 91 6.42 6.17 1.18
N TYR A 92 5.75 5.46 0.28
CA TYR A 92 6.11 5.46 -1.14
C TYR A 92 6.12 6.88 -1.71
N MET A 93 5.01 7.60 -1.57
CA MET A 93 4.85 8.95 -2.14
C MET A 93 5.87 9.94 -1.55
N LEU A 94 6.17 9.85 -0.25
CA LEU A 94 7.20 10.68 0.38
C LEU A 94 8.61 10.36 -0.15
N CYS A 95 8.95 9.07 -0.28
CA CYS A 95 10.24 8.65 -0.80
C CYS A 95 10.42 9.04 -2.28
N ILE A 96 9.39 8.87 -3.11
CA ILE A 96 9.47 9.21 -4.53
C ILE A 96 9.52 10.72 -4.74
N PHE A 97 8.76 11.49 -3.97
CA PHE A 97 8.78 12.95 -4.01
C PHE A 97 10.18 13.49 -3.67
N THR A 98 10.74 13.07 -2.53
CA THR A 98 12.07 13.53 -2.09
C THR A 98 13.22 13.03 -2.98
N SER A 99 13.11 11.83 -3.57
CA SER A 99 14.18 11.27 -4.42
C SER A 99 14.15 11.73 -5.87
N SER A 100 13.03 12.25 -6.35
CA SER A 100 12.83 12.60 -7.76
C SER A 100 13.77 13.69 -8.28
N GLY A 101 14.12 14.69 -7.46
CA GLY A 101 15.09 15.73 -7.86
C GLY A 101 16.48 15.14 -8.12
N ARG A 102 16.89 14.17 -7.29
CA ARG A 102 18.16 13.45 -7.46
C ARG A 102 18.15 12.58 -8.71
N GLN A 103 16.99 12.03 -9.10
CA GLN A 103 16.87 11.24 -10.33
C GLN A 103 17.22 12.07 -11.59
N VAL A 104 16.86 13.35 -11.63
CA VAL A 104 17.19 14.25 -12.75
C VAL A 104 18.71 14.45 -12.85
N ILE A 105 19.37 14.70 -11.72
CA ILE A 105 20.82 14.87 -11.65
C ILE A 105 21.54 13.57 -12.01
N GLU A 106 21.10 12.43 -11.47
CA GLU A 106 21.68 11.11 -11.76
C GLU A 106 21.59 10.78 -13.25
N ARG A 107 20.49 11.14 -13.94
CA ARG A 107 20.41 10.99 -15.39
C ARG A 107 21.42 11.85 -16.13
N GLN A 108 21.58 13.11 -15.75
CA GLN A 108 22.54 13.99 -16.38
C GLN A 108 23.98 13.50 -16.17
N LEU A 109 24.32 13.07 -14.95
CA LEU A 109 25.62 12.48 -14.64
C LEU A 109 25.87 11.17 -15.38
N HIS A 110 24.83 10.34 -15.52
CA HIS A 110 24.91 9.11 -16.29
C HIS A 110 25.10 9.38 -17.79
N ALA A 111 24.44 10.40 -18.36
CA ALA A 111 24.65 10.81 -19.75
C ALA A 111 26.10 11.28 -20.00
N LEU A 112 26.76 11.78 -18.96
CA LEU A 112 28.16 12.20 -18.98
C LEU A 112 29.15 11.08 -18.64
N ASN A 113 28.69 9.83 -18.40
CA ASN A 113 29.51 8.71 -17.91
C ASN A 113 30.27 9.01 -16.60
N LYS A 114 29.73 9.88 -15.74
CA LYS A 114 30.36 10.31 -14.47
C LYS A 114 29.72 9.72 -13.22
N LEU A 115 28.75 8.81 -13.37
CA LEU A 115 28.01 8.25 -12.24
C LEU A 115 28.61 6.92 -11.82
N GLU A 116 29.25 6.88 -10.66
CA GLU A 116 29.69 5.62 -10.05
C GLU A 116 28.49 4.84 -9.47
N ASP A 117 28.53 3.50 -9.55
CA ASP A 117 27.43 2.66 -9.08
C ASP A 117 27.15 2.78 -7.57
N ALA A 118 28.15 3.20 -6.79
CA ALA A 118 28.05 3.46 -5.36
C ALA A 118 27.17 4.69 -5.03
N ASP A 119 27.05 5.64 -5.96
CA ASP A 119 26.37 6.93 -5.74
C ASP A 119 24.87 6.91 -6.06
N LYS A 120 24.30 5.75 -6.39
CA LYS A 120 22.87 5.61 -6.68
C LYS A 120 22.00 5.91 -5.46
N SER A 121 21.00 6.78 -5.62
CA SER A 121 20.06 7.20 -4.58
C SER A 121 19.43 6.03 -3.82
N SER A 122 19.78 5.90 -2.54
CA SER A 122 19.12 4.99 -1.60
C SER A 122 17.64 5.35 -1.40
N GLY A 123 17.30 6.63 -1.49
CA GLY A 123 15.91 7.12 -1.42
C GLY A 123 15.06 6.60 -2.57
N TRP A 124 15.62 6.57 -3.80
CA TRP A 124 14.93 5.99 -4.95
C TRP A 124 14.69 4.49 -4.78
N LYS A 125 15.70 3.75 -4.30
CA LYS A 125 15.56 2.31 -4.01
C LYS A 125 14.45 2.04 -3.00
N ARG A 126 14.39 2.85 -1.93
CA ARG A 126 13.30 2.79 -0.93
C ARG A 126 11.94 3.08 -1.56
N ALA A 127 11.85 4.10 -2.42
CA ALA A 127 10.62 4.41 -3.15
C ALA A 127 10.14 3.22 -4.00
N VAL A 128 11.02 2.62 -4.80
CA VAL A 128 10.68 1.44 -5.61
C VAL A 128 10.24 0.25 -4.75
N PHE A 129 10.90 0.03 -3.61
CA PHE A 129 10.52 -1.01 -2.66
C PHE A 129 9.12 -0.78 -2.08
N PHE A 130 8.84 0.43 -1.57
CA PHE A 130 7.53 0.77 -1.03
C PHE A 130 6.45 0.74 -2.11
N HIS A 131 6.73 1.21 -3.33
CA HIS A 131 5.81 1.09 -4.47
C HIS A 131 5.43 -0.35 -4.75
N SER A 132 6.44 -1.23 -4.85
CA SER A 132 6.25 -2.64 -5.14
C SER A 132 5.44 -3.33 -4.04
N THR A 133 5.60 -2.89 -2.79
CA THR A 133 4.88 -3.48 -1.65
C THR A 133 3.48 -2.89 -1.49
N ALA A 134 3.29 -1.60 -1.76
CA ALA A 134 2.01 -0.90 -1.58
C ALA A 134 0.94 -1.46 -2.50
N TRP A 135 1.24 -1.69 -3.79
CA TRP A 135 0.26 -2.18 -4.77
C TRP A 135 -0.48 -3.46 -4.35
N PRO A 136 0.21 -4.58 -4.05
CA PRO A 136 -0.47 -5.79 -3.59
C PRO A 136 -1.21 -5.61 -2.29
N LEU A 137 -0.67 -4.86 -1.33
CA LEU A 137 -1.35 -4.61 -0.05
C LEU A 137 -2.64 -3.82 -0.26
N VAL A 138 -2.61 -2.80 -1.11
CA VAL A 138 -3.77 -1.98 -1.44
C VAL A 138 -4.83 -2.81 -2.16
N VAL A 139 -4.47 -3.56 -3.22
CA VAL A 139 -5.45 -4.38 -3.96
C VAL A 139 -6.03 -5.47 -3.04
N THR A 140 -5.18 -6.13 -2.25
CA THR A 140 -5.63 -7.12 -1.26
C THR A 140 -6.56 -6.48 -0.24
N SER A 141 -6.24 -5.29 0.25
CA SER A 141 -7.10 -4.54 1.16
C SER A 141 -8.46 -4.24 0.53
N VAL A 142 -8.50 -3.82 -0.73
CA VAL A 142 -9.76 -3.52 -1.42
C VAL A 142 -10.59 -4.77 -1.65
N VAL A 143 -9.98 -5.88 -2.03
CA VAL A 143 -10.68 -7.16 -2.22
C VAL A 143 -11.22 -7.66 -0.89
N LEU A 144 -10.40 -7.75 0.16
CA LEU A 144 -10.85 -8.18 1.49
C LEU A 144 -11.93 -7.24 2.05
N PHE A 145 -11.79 -5.93 1.84
CA PHE A 145 -12.81 -4.98 2.26
C PHE A 145 -14.13 -5.19 1.51
N SER A 146 -14.08 -5.36 0.19
CA SER A 146 -15.27 -5.52 -0.64
C SER A 146 -15.99 -6.85 -0.40
N VAL A 147 -15.25 -7.91 -0.09
CA VAL A 147 -15.79 -9.27 0.12
C VAL A 147 -16.29 -9.47 1.54
N TYR A 148 -15.57 -8.99 2.55
CA TYR A 148 -15.87 -9.32 3.96
C TYR A 148 -16.34 -8.12 4.79
N LEU A 149 -15.79 -6.93 4.56
CA LEU A 149 -15.96 -5.84 5.52
C LEU A 149 -16.98 -4.79 5.09
N ARG A 150 -17.38 -4.76 3.82
CA ARG A 150 -18.24 -3.68 3.33
C ARG A 150 -19.58 -3.64 4.05
N GLN A 151 -20.23 -4.78 4.28
CA GLN A 151 -21.52 -4.80 4.99
C GLN A 151 -21.33 -4.83 6.51
N ASP A 152 -20.35 -5.58 7.00
CA ASP A 152 -20.08 -5.69 8.43
C ASP A 152 -19.54 -4.43 9.08
N GLN A 153 -18.64 -3.70 8.42
CA GLN A 153 -18.15 -2.45 8.96
C GLN A 153 -19.20 -1.36 8.91
N LEU A 154 -20.19 -1.42 8.00
CA LEU A 154 -21.35 -0.53 8.08
C LEU A 154 -22.09 -0.76 9.39
N CYS A 155 -22.48 -2.01 9.67
CA CYS A 155 -23.14 -2.36 10.92
C CYS A 155 -22.25 -2.06 12.15
N ALA A 156 -20.94 -2.35 12.09
CA ALA A 156 -20.01 -2.18 13.21
C ALA A 156 -19.61 -0.74 13.50
N THR A 157 -19.42 0.10 12.48
CA THR A 157 -19.16 1.52 12.71
C THR A 157 -20.41 2.23 13.23
N GLN A 158 -21.59 1.83 12.76
CA GLN A 158 -22.87 2.28 13.32
C GLN A 158 -22.98 1.90 14.80
N LEU A 159 -22.59 0.67 15.17
CA LEU A 159 -22.70 0.16 16.53
C LEU A 159 -21.65 0.71 17.49
N ASP A 160 -20.36 0.65 17.15
CA ASP A 160 -19.26 1.00 18.07
C ASP A 160 -19.18 2.52 18.35
N PHE A 161 -19.78 3.38 17.52
CA PHE A 161 -19.48 4.82 17.55
C PHE A 161 -20.67 5.78 17.45
N GLY A 162 -21.90 5.27 17.31
CA GLY A 162 -23.07 6.10 17.00
C GLY A 162 -23.01 6.66 15.57
N PHE A 163 -24.15 7.13 15.08
CA PHE A 163 -24.52 7.47 13.69
C PHE A 163 -23.71 8.58 12.99
N ALA A 164 -22.40 8.54 13.09
CA ALA A 164 -21.50 9.40 12.36
C ALA A 164 -21.19 8.77 10.99
N GLU A 165 -22.07 8.98 10.01
CA GLU A 165 -21.89 8.52 8.61
C GLU A 165 -20.49 8.84 8.05
N TRP A 166 -19.90 9.96 8.49
CA TRP A 166 -18.56 10.38 8.08
C TRP A 166 -17.46 9.36 8.42
N ARG A 167 -17.62 8.53 9.47
CA ARG A 167 -16.60 7.52 9.83
C ARG A 167 -16.53 6.38 8.81
N ARG A 168 -17.70 5.94 8.33
CA ARG A 168 -17.81 5.00 7.20
C ARG A 168 -17.10 5.58 5.99
N ASP A 169 -17.36 6.84 5.69
CA ASP A 169 -16.80 7.49 4.51
C ASP A 169 -15.27 7.60 4.61
N VAL A 170 -14.73 7.90 5.79
CA VAL A 170 -13.27 7.87 6.02
C VAL A 170 -12.69 6.48 5.79
N VAL A 171 -13.31 5.42 6.29
CA VAL A 171 -12.80 4.04 6.10
C VAL A 171 -12.88 3.63 4.62
N PHE A 172 -13.96 4.00 3.94
CA PHE A 172 -14.12 3.78 2.51
C PHE A 172 -13.03 4.51 1.72
N ILE A 173 -12.87 5.82 1.96
CA ILE A 173 -11.84 6.64 1.31
C ILE A 173 -10.44 6.09 1.61
N ALA A 174 -10.13 5.74 2.86
CA ALA A 174 -8.84 5.16 3.24
C ALA A 174 -8.53 3.83 2.53
N THR A 175 -9.57 3.11 2.10
CA THR A 175 -9.43 1.83 1.40
C THR A 175 -9.22 2.02 -0.10
N TYR A 176 -10.01 2.88 -0.76
CA TYR A 176 -9.97 3.03 -2.21
C TYR A 176 -9.03 4.14 -2.71
N PHE A 177 -8.82 5.21 -1.92
CA PHE A 177 -7.97 6.33 -2.34
C PHE A 177 -6.52 5.93 -2.63
N PRO A 178 -5.87 5.01 -1.88
CA PRO A 178 -4.55 4.52 -2.23
C PRO A 178 -4.45 3.91 -3.65
N ILE A 179 -5.47 3.20 -4.13
CA ILE A 179 -5.49 2.69 -5.53
C ILE A 179 -5.42 3.85 -6.51
N PHE A 180 -6.23 4.87 -6.28
CA PHE A 180 -6.28 6.05 -7.13
C PHE A 180 -4.93 6.77 -7.19
N VAL A 181 -4.28 7.00 -6.04
CA VAL A 181 -2.93 7.59 -5.98
C VAL A 181 -1.92 6.75 -6.76
N LEU A 182 -1.86 5.44 -6.49
CA LEU A 182 -0.91 4.55 -7.15
C LEU A 182 -1.13 4.48 -8.67
N THR A 183 -2.39 4.55 -9.12
CA THR A 183 -2.75 4.55 -10.54
C THR A 183 -2.31 5.84 -11.23
N ILE A 184 -2.56 7.01 -10.61
CA ILE A 184 -2.07 8.29 -11.12
C ILE A 184 -0.54 8.26 -11.23
N ASP A 185 0.14 7.83 -10.17
CA ASP A 185 1.59 7.82 -10.16
C ASP A 185 2.19 6.79 -11.14
N LEU A 186 1.55 5.64 -11.36
CA LEU A 186 1.90 4.67 -12.41
C LEU A 186 1.67 5.21 -13.83
N GLY A 187 0.76 6.17 -14.01
CA GLY A 187 0.55 6.89 -15.26
C GLY A 187 1.62 7.96 -15.50
N MET A 188 2.04 8.66 -14.46
CA MET A 188 3.08 9.69 -14.51
C MET A 188 4.50 9.10 -14.57
N ASN A 189 4.73 7.96 -13.92
CA ASN A 189 6.03 7.30 -13.79
C ASN A 189 6.06 5.92 -14.43
N LYS A 190 7.22 5.61 -15.00
CA LYS A 190 7.51 4.30 -15.59
C LYS A 190 8.32 3.46 -14.61
N LEU A 191 7.79 3.26 -13.40
CA LEU A 191 8.44 2.42 -12.40
C LEU A 191 8.31 0.94 -12.79
N VAL A 192 9.44 0.23 -12.79
CA VAL A 192 9.49 -1.21 -13.02
C VAL A 192 9.50 -1.91 -11.67
N ILE A 193 8.59 -2.88 -11.50
CA ILE A 193 8.49 -3.70 -10.29
C ILE A 193 9.36 -4.95 -10.48
N SER A 194 10.23 -5.22 -9.51
CA SER A 194 11.05 -6.44 -9.50
C SER A 194 10.24 -7.62 -8.96
N HIS A 195 10.28 -8.76 -9.65
CA HIS A 195 9.68 -10.02 -9.19
C HIS A 195 10.26 -10.48 -7.84
N LYS A 196 11.48 -10.06 -7.49
CA LYS A 196 12.10 -10.40 -6.20
C LYS A 196 11.37 -9.78 -5.02
N HIS A 197 10.71 -8.64 -5.24
CA HIS A 197 9.94 -7.99 -4.20
C HIS A 197 8.70 -8.80 -3.79
N ILE A 198 8.26 -9.76 -4.61
CA ILE A 198 7.14 -10.66 -4.29
C ILE A 198 7.37 -11.39 -2.97
N ILE A 199 8.57 -11.97 -2.80
CA ILE A 199 8.92 -12.74 -1.61
C ILE A 199 8.88 -11.83 -0.38
N THR A 200 9.47 -10.64 -0.45
CA THR A 200 9.44 -9.69 0.67
C THR A 200 8.06 -9.14 0.97
N THR A 201 7.24 -8.85 -0.04
CA THR A 201 5.85 -8.43 0.17
C THR A 201 5.04 -9.54 0.83
N LEU A 202 5.28 -10.79 0.45
CA LEU A 202 4.65 -11.96 1.07
C LEU A 202 5.06 -12.08 2.54
N PHE A 203 6.34 -11.92 2.88
CA PHE A 203 6.78 -11.91 4.28
C PHE A 203 6.16 -10.76 5.09
N ILE A 204 6.10 -9.55 4.51
CA ILE A 204 5.44 -8.40 5.16
C ILE A 204 3.96 -8.68 5.40
N PHE A 205 3.28 -9.29 4.43
CA PHE A 205 1.88 -9.64 4.57
C PHE A 205 1.64 -10.76 5.59
N LEU A 206 2.50 -11.78 5.64
CA LEU A 206 2.44 -12.82 6.66
C LEU A 206 2.71 -12.25 8.06
N ALA A 207 3.69 -11.35 8.20
CA ALA A 207 3.96 -10.66 9.45
C ALA A 207 2.76 -9.80 9.89
N TYR A 208 2.11 -9.14 8.93
CA TYR A 208 0.87 -8.42 9.16
C TYR A 208 -0.26 -9.36 9.64
N LEU A 209 -0.49 -10.50 8.95
CA LEU A 209 -1.52 -11.46 9.34
C LEU A 209 -1.26 -12.03 10.73
N PHE A 210 0.00 -12.27 11.08
CA PHE A 210 0.40 -12.69 12.42
C PHE A 210 0.08 -11.60 13.45
N GLY A 211 0.47 -10.34 13.18
CA GLY A 211 0.16 -9.21 14.05
C GLY A 211 -1.36 -8.98 14.22
N ALA A 212 -2.13 -9.12 13.14
CA ALA A 212 -3.58 -9.09 13.16
C ALA A 212 -4.12 -10.24 14.03
N TRP A 213 -3.66 -11.47 13.84
CA TRP A 213 -4.06 -12.61 14.67
C TRP A 213 -3.78 -12.36 16.16
N VAL A 214 -2.59 -11.87 16.54
CA VAL A 214 -2.27 -11.51 17.93
C VAL A 214 -3.20 -10.41 18.45
N GLY A 215 -3.39 -9.33 17.69
CA GLY A 215 -4.31 -8.25 18.05
C GLY A 215 -5.74 -8.75 18.26
N GLN A 216 -6.17 -9.71 17.44
CA GLN A 216 -7.44 -10.38 17.55
C GLN A 216 -7.58 -11.13 18.89
N GLN A 217 -6.56 -11.89 19.29
CA GLN A 217 -6.57 -12.65 20.55
C GLN A 217 -6.66 -11.71 21.76
N ILE A 218 -5.93 -10.59 21.72
CA ILE A 218 -5.93 -9.58 22.79
C ILE A 218 -7.30 -8.92 22.91
N GLN A 219 -7.91 -8.54 21.79
CA GLN A 219 -9.18 -7.82 21.78
C GLN A 219 -10.40 -8.73 21.86
N ARG A 220 -10.23 -10.04 21.66
CA ARG A 220 -11.30 -11.04 21.54
C ARG A 220 -12.37 -10.63 20.50
N ARG A 221 -11.96 -9.93 19.44
CA ARG A 221 -12.84 -9.42 18.38
C ARG A 221 -12.28 -9.76 17.00
N PRO A 222 -13.11 -10.18 16.03
CA PRO A 222 -12.68 -10.45 14.66
C PRO A 222 -12.12 -9.20 13.99
N ILE A 223 -11.08 -9.38 13.18
CA ILE A 223 -10.58 -8.32 12.30
C ILE A 223 -10.99 -8.59 10.86
N TYR A 224 -10.88 -9.86 10.43
CA TYR A 224 -11.37 -10.36 9.14
C TYR A 224 -12.15 -11.65 9.39
N ALA A 225 -13.47 -11.54 9.44
CA ALA A 225 -14.36 -12.66 9.39
C ALA A 225 -15.48 -12.31 8.41
N ALA A 226 -16.23 -13.32 7.97
CA ALA A 226 -17.43 -13.07 7.16
C ALA A 226 -18.44 -12.19 7.90
N HIS A 227 -18.38 -12.20 9.25
CA HIS A 227 -19.23 -11.45 10.17
C HIS A 227 -18.41 -10.95 11.36
N LEU A 228 -18.37 -9.64 11.59
CA LEU A 228 -17.81 -9.08 12.82
C LEU A 228 -18.71 -9.47 14.01
N ALA A 229 -18.38 -10.56 14.70
CA ALA A 229 -19.15 -10.98 15.86
C ALA A 229 -19.16 -9.95 16.99
N PHE A 230 -20.36 -9.48 17.33
CA PHE A 230 -20.61 -8.72 18.53
C PHE A 230 -20.79 -9.68 19.69
N LYS A 231 -19.86 -9.66 20.65
CA LYS A 231 -20.22 -10.04 22.01
C LYS A 231 -20.90 -8.84 22.64
N ARG A 232 -22.21 -8.95 22.90
CA ARG A 232 -22.94 -8.00 23.73
C ARG A 232 -22.50 -8.22 25.17
N ASP A 233 -21.38 -7.62 25.57
CA ASP A 233 -21.06 -7.51 27.00
C ASP A 233 -22.08 -6.56 27.62
N PHE A 234 -23.11 -7.11 28.26
CA PHE A 234 -24.06 -6.34 29.08
C PHE A 234 -23.41 -5.74 30.34
N THR A 235 -22.14 -6.07 30.61
CA THR A 235 -21.40 -5.70 31.81
C THR A 235 -20.42 -4.55 31.61
N ASN A 236 -20.16 -4.12 30.37
CA ASN A 236 -19.38 -2.92 30.13
C ASN A 236 -20.35 -1.75 29.94
N ASP A 237 -20.41 -0.89 30.96
CA ASP A 237 -20.98 0.47 30.98
C ASP A 237 -20.33 1.38 29.91
N TYR A 238 -20.39 1.00 28.64
CA TYR A 238 -20.75 2.01 27.66
C TYR A 238 -22.24 2.22 27.89
N ASP A 239 -22.56 3.39 28.42
CA ASP A 239 -23.88 3.89 28.74
C ASP A 239 -24.81 3.88 27.50
N TYR A 240 -25.19 2.68 27.05
CA TYR A 240 -26.35 2.43 26.19
C TYR A 240 -27.62 2.30 27.05
N SER A 241 -27.51 2.50 28.37
CA SER A 241 -28.64 2.65 29.30
C SER A 241 -29.50 3.86 28.97
N ASP A 242 -28.95 4.90 28.32
CA ASP A 242 -29.72 6.07 27.88
C ASP A 242 -30.19 5.99 26.39
N VAL A 243 -30.10 4.81 25.76
CA VAL A 243 -30.65 4.58 24.40
C VAL A 243 -32.11 4.12 24.44
N ARG A 244 -32.63 3.73 25.61
CA ARG A 244 -34.08 3.47 25.78
C ARG A 244 -34.91 4.75 25.89
N HIS A 245 -34.31 5.93 26.05
CA HIS A 245 -35.03 7.17 26.32
C HIS A 245 -34.77 8.33 25.35
N LYS A 246 -33.86 8.15 24.39
CA LYS A 246 -33.74 9.07 23.25
C LYS A 246 -34.43 8.45 22.06
N ASN A 247 -35.47 9.12 21.55
CA ASN A 247 -36.22 8.81 20.34
C ASN A 247 -35.29 8.40 19.19
N TYR A 248 -34.92 7.13 19.15
CA TYR A 248 -34.29 6.55 17.99
C TYR A 248 -35.40 6.33 16.99
N ASP A 249 -35.28 7.04 15.87
CA ASP A 249 -36.07 6.84 14.68
C ASP A 249 -36.16 5.33 14.41
N GLY A 250 -37.36 4.78 14.26
CA GLY A 250 -37.60 3.32 14.25
C GLY A 250 -36.75 2.58 13.21
N GLN A 251 -36.30 3.29 12.18
CA GLN A 251 -35.40 2.82 11.13
C GLN A 251 -34.07 2.28 11.66
N ASN A 252 -33.46 2.93 12.66
CA ASN A 252 -32.15 2.54 13.18
C ASN A 252 -32.19 1.24 13.99
N LEU A 253 -33.30 1.00 14.69
CA LEU A 253 -33.55 -0.26 15.39
C LEU A 253 -33.85 -1.38 14.37
N ILE A 254 -34.57 -1.07 13.30
CA ILE A 254 -34.83 -2.00 12.19
C ILE A 254 -33.52 -2.38 11.49
N ASP A 255 -32.65 -1.42 11.17
CA ASP A 255 -31.36 -1.67 10.52
C ASP A 255 -30.42 -2.51 11.40
N PHE A 256 -30.38 -2.23 12.71
CA PHE A 256 -29.64 -3.06 13.66
C PHE A 256 -30.20 -4.48 13.73
N THR A 257 -31.53 -4.63 13.78
CA THR A 257 -32.19 -5.93 13.83
C THR A 257 -32.00 -6.72 12.54
N TYR A 258 -32.03 -6.03 11.39
CA TYR A 258 -31.73 -6.61 10.08
C TYR A 258 -30.28 -7.07 9.96
N CYS A 259 -29.31 -6.26 10.42
CA CYS A 259 -27.91 -6.70 10.53
C CYS A 259 -27.81 -7.92 11.46
N LYS A 260 -28.47 -7.91 12.62
CA LYS A 260 -28.41 -9.03 13.57
C LYS A 260 -28.97 -10.33 12.98
N ASP A 261 -30.16 -10.29 12.39
CA ASP A 261 -30.90 -11.47 11.95
C ASP A 261 -30.37 -12.04 10.63
N SER A 262 -29.84 -11.21 9.73
CA SER A 262 -29.25 -11.67 8.47
C SER A 262 -27.97 -12.49 8.67
N TYR A 263 -27.27 -12.30 9.80
CA TYR A 263 -25.93 -12.85 9.99
C TYR A 263 -25.83 -13.92 11.07
N LEU A 264 -26.86 -14.12 11.89
CA LEU A 264 -26.91 -15.12 12.96
C LEU A 264 -26.91 -16.58 12.46
N HIS A 265 -27.46 -16.84 11.28
CA HIS A 265 -27.76 -18.23 10.86
C HIS A 265 -26.62 -19.01 10.18
N ASP A 266 -25.67 -18.35 9.50
CA ASP A 266 -24.70 -19.06 8.64
C ASP A 266 -23.27 -19.21 9.22
N HIS A 267 -22.92 -18.45 10.27
CA HIS A 267 -21.49 -18.32 10.67
C HIS A 267 -21.21 -18.42 12.16
N TRP A 268 -22.25 -18.63 12.95
CA TRP A 268 -22.19 -18.66 14.39
C TRP A 268 -22.40 -20.09 14.88
N VAL A 269 -21.46 -20.57 15.69
CA VAL A 269 -21.61 -21.84 16.38
C VAL A 269 -22.22 -21.53 17.74
N HIS A 270 -23.40 -22.09 18.01
CA HIS A 270 -23.98 -22.08 19.35
C HIS A 270 -23.04 -22.87 20.27
N VAL A 271 -22.54 -22.24 21.33
CA VAL A 271 -21.74 -22.93 22.34
C VAL A 271 -22.66 -23.24 23.52
N PRO A 272 -23.17 -24.49 23.64
CA PRO A 272 -24.01 -24.86 24.76
C PRO A 272 -23.19 -24.83 26.07
N GLY A 273 -23.68 -24.09 27.07
CA GLY A 273 -23.14 -24.12 28.45
C GLY A 273 -22.62 -22.80 29.04
N GLY A 274 -22.92 -21.63 28.45
CA GLY A 274 -22.78 -20.35 29.14
C GLY A 274 -24.08 -19.95 29.84
N ASP A 275 -24.01 -19.31 31.01
CA ASP A 275 -25.19 -18.85 31.80
C ASP A 275 -26.13 -17.91 31.01
N ASP A 276 -25.70 -17.40 29.86
CA ASP A 276 -26.54 -16.77 28.85
C ASP A 276 -26.78 -17.79 27.70
N ASP A 277 -28.00 -18.30 27.58
CA ASP A 277 -28.46 -19.33 26.60
C ASP A 277 -28.20 -19.02 25.10
N ASN A 278 -27.55 -17.90 24.77
CA ASN A 278 -27.30 -17.43 23.42
C ASN A 278 -25.84 -16.95 23.22
N PHE A 279 -24.85 -17.67 23.74
CA PHE A 279 -23.46 -17.41 23.39
C PHE A 279 -23.10 -18.05 22.06
N TYR A 280 -22.97 -17.20 21.04
CA TYR A 280 -22.52 -17.60 19.73
C TYR A 280 -21.04 -17.25 19.55
N VAL A 281 -20.24 -18.20 19.07
CA VAL A 281 -18.82 -17.99 18.75
C VAL A 281 -18.62 -18.12 17.24
N VAL A 282 -17.87 -17.19 16.64
CA VAL A 282 -17.45 -17.30 15.24
C VAL A 282 -16.56 -18.51 15.08
N ASP A 283 -16.86 -19.37 14.09
CA ASP A 283 -15.94 -20.44 13.71
C ASP A 283 -14.73 -19.86 12.96
N TRP A 284 -13.72 -19.49 13.74
CA TRP A 284 -12.49 -18.87 13.27
C TRP A 284 -11.73 -19.73 12.28
N SER A 285 -11.71 -21.04 12.52
CA SER A 285 -10.96 -21.97 11.69
C SER A 285 -11.46 -21.91 10.25
N LYS A 286 -12.78 -21.83 10.04
CA LYS A 286 -13.39 -21.78 8.71
C LYS A 286 -13.16 -20.47 7.99
N ASN A 287 -13.21 -19.34 8.70
CA ASN A 287 -13.07 -18.02 8.06
C ASN A 287 -11.60 -17.62 7.85
N LEU A 288 -10.70 -18.00 8.76
CA LEU A 288 -9.28 -17.67 8.68
C LEU A 288 -8.66 -18.23 7.38
N TRP A 289 -8.93 -19.50 7.05
CA TRP A 289 -8.41 -20.10 5.82
C TRP A 289 -8.94 -19.44 4.56
N LYS A 290 -10.21 -18.99 4.56
CA LYS A 290 -10.79 -18.25 3.44
C LYS A 290 -10.16 -16.88 3.28
N THR A 291 -10.05 -16.10 4.36
CA THR A 291 -9.40 -14.79 4.34
C THR A 291 -7.92 -14.90 3.96
N LEU A 292 -7.21 -15.89 4.51
CA LEU A 292 -5.81 -16.14 4.20
C LEU A 292 -5.62 -16.57 2.74
N GLY A 293 -6.46 -17.49 2.26
CA GLY A 293 -6.45 -17.93 0.87
C GLY A 293 -6.77 -16.81 -0.11
N LEU A 294 -7.81 -16.03 0.16
CA LEU A 294 -8.19 -14.87 -0.66
C LEU A 294 -7.11 -13.78 -0.62
N GLY A 295 -6.56 -13.50 0.57
CA GLY A 295 -5.52 -12.51 0.79
C GLY A 295 -4.23 -12.86 0.05
N LEU A 296 -3.71 -14.08 0.25
CA LEU A 296 -2.51 -14.57 -0.44
C LEU A 296 -2.72 -14.69 -1.95
N GLY A 297 -3.87 -15.23 -2.37
CA GLY A 297 -4.23 -15.35 -3.78
C GLY A 297 -4.26 -13.98 -4.47
N THR A 298 -4.90 -12.99 -3.85
CA THR A 298 -4.97 -11.61 -4.37
C THR A 298 -3.59 -10.96 -4.41
N LEU A 299 -2.78 -11.13 -3.37
CA LEU A 299 -1.43 -10.57 -3.29
C LEU A 299 -0.54 -11.12 -4.41
N VAL A 300 -0.51 -12.45 -4.59
CA VAL A 300 0.28 -13.12 -5.63
C VAL A 300 -0.24 -12.75 -7.02
N ALA A 301 -1.56 -12.79 -7.24
CA ALA A 301 -2.15 -12.44 -8.52
C ALA A 301 -1.85 -10.98 -8.90
N THR A 302 -1.97 -10.04 -7.96
CA THR A 302 -1.64 -8.63 -8.18
C THR A 302 -0.19 -8.46 -8.60
N HIS A 303 0.72 -9.15 -7.91
CA HIS A 303 2.14 -9.11 -8.23
C HIS A 303 2.48 -9.69 -9.60
N LEU A 304 1.87 -10.81 -9.97
CA LEU A 304 2.03 -11.41 -11.30
C LEU A 304 1.51 -10.49 -12.39
N VAL A 305 0.33 -9.89 -12.20
CA VAL A 305 -0.26 -8.93 -13.15
C VAL A 305 0.63 -7.69 -13.30
N LEU A 306 1.13 -7.13 -12.20
CA LEU A 306 2.02 -5.96 -12.25
C LEU A 306 3.37 -6.28 -12.91
N THR A 307 3.93 -7.46 -12.64
CA THR A 307 5.17 -7.92 -13.29
C THR A 307 4.95 -8.09 -14.79
N LEU A 308 3.82 -8.68 -15.21
CA LEU A 308 3.47 -8.82 -16.61
C LEU A 308 3.26 -7.46 -17.29
N LEU A 309 2.49 -6.56 -16.68
CA LEU A 309 2.25 -5.21 -17.21
C LEU A 309 3.55 -4.40 -17.34
N THR A 310 4.46 -4.52 -16.38
CA THR A 310 5.76 -3.84 -16.44
C THR A 310 6.67 -4.44 -17.51
N GLN A 311 6.68 -5.77 -17.69
CA GLN A 311 7.38 -6.43 -18.79
C GLN A 311 6.83 -6.06 -20.16
N LEU A 312 5.50 -6.02 -20.33
CA LEU A 312 4.87 -5.63 -21.60
C LEU A 312 5.18 -4.17 -21.95
N ARG A 313 5.09 -3.26 -20.97
CA ARG A 313 5.51 -1.87 -21.13
C ARG A 313 6.99 -1.80 -21.54
N TRP A 314 7.86 -2.55 -20.86
CA TRP A 314 9.29 -2.59 -21.16
C TRP A 314 9.59 -3.07 -22.59
N ALA A 315 8.95 -4.15 -23.01
CA ALA A 315 9.09 -4.69 -24.37
C ALA A 315 8.68 -3.65 -25.43
N SER A 316 7.63 -2.86 -25.18
CA SER A 316 7.24 -1.76 -26.06
C SER A 316 8.28 -0.65 -26.14
N TYR A 317 8.96 -0.32 -25.03
CA TYR A 317 10.00 0.71 -25.02
C TYR A 317 11.25 0.29 -25.77
N SER A 318 11.74 -0.93 -25.52
CA SER A 318 12.94 -1.45 -26.17
C SER A 318 12.82 -1.47 -27.71
N LYS A 319 11.61 -1.64 -28.24
CA LYS A 319 11.32 -1.51 -29.68
C LYS A 319 11.35 -0.07 -30.18
N GLY A 320 10.93 0.90 -29.38
CA GLY A 320 10.94 2.32 -29.74
C GLY A 320 12.36 2.89 -29.80
N GLU A 321 13.19 2.58 -28.82
CA GLU A 321 14.57 3.07 -28.72
C GLU A 321 15.43 2.61 -29.91
N LYS A 322 15.33 1.32 -30.29
CA LYS A 322 16.01 0.80 -31.49
C LYS A 322 15.58 1.48 -32.79
N LYS A 323 14.34 1.99 -32.85
CA LYS A 323 13.83 2.72 -34.01
C LYS A 323 14.40 4.13 -34.08
N GLU A 324 14.54 4.81 -32.94
CA GLU A 324 15.17 6.14 -32.86
C GLU A 324 16.68 6.07 -33.12
N GLU A 325 17.38 5.07 -32.57
CA GLU A 325 18.81 4.85 -32.85
C GLU A 325 19.04 4.58 -34.34
N GLY A 326 18.18 3.76 -34.97
CA GLY A 326 18.25 3.50 -36.42
C GLY A 326 17.93 4.73 -37.28
N LEU A 327 17.07 5.64 -36.81
CA LEU A 327 16.78 6.90 -37.49
C LEU A 327 17.94 7.89 -37.35
N LEU A 328 18.56 7.98 -36.17
CA LEU A 328 19.73 8.83 -35.93
C LEU A 328 20.97 8.32 -36.67
N SER A 329 21.17 7.00 -36.75
CA SER A 329 22.29 6.41 -37.51
C SER A 329 22.14 6.61 -39.02
N ASN A 330 20.90 6.63 -39.53
CA ASN A 330 20.62 6.86 -40.96
C ASN A 330 20.55 8.36 -41.32
N ALA A 331 20.20 9.23 -40.37
CA ALA A 331 20.25 10.68 -40.54
C ALA A 331 21.69 11.24 -40.40
N GLY A 332 22.59 10.48 -39.76
CA GLY A 332 24.03 10.71 -39.74
C GLY A 332 24.72 10.32 -41.05
N GLY A 333 24.24 10.84 -42.19
CA GLY A 333 25.10 11.00 -43.36
C GLY A 333 26.26 11.94 -43.02
N PRO A 334 27.42 11.85 -43.69
CA PRO A 334 28.67 12.47 -43.28
C PRO A 334 28.58 13.99 -43.38
N LEU A 335 28.14 14.63 -42.29
CA LEU A 335 28.31 16.04 -42.01
C LEU A 335 29.12 16.09 -40.72
N VAL A 336 30.18 16.89 -40.73
CA VAL A 336 31.21 17.04 -39.68
C VAL A 336 32.39 16.06 -39.78
N GLN A 337 33.20 16.29 -40.82
CA GLN A 337 34.66 16.36 -40.67
C GLN A 337 35.17 17.79 -40.91
N GLN A 338 34.41 18.80 -40.49
CA GLN A 338 34.84 20.20 -40.46
C GLN A 338 34.32 20.87 -39.19
N GLN A 339 35.14 20.85 -38.13
CA GLN A 339 35.62 22.03 -37.43
C GLN A 339 36.64 21.64 -36.37
#